data_AF-H1KZL4-F1
#
_entry.id   AF-H1KZL4-F1
#
_cell.length_a   1.000
_cell.length_b   1.000
_cell.length_c   1.000
_cell.angle_alpha   90.00
_cell.angle_beta   90.00
_cell.angle_gamma   90.00
#
_symmetry.space_group_name_H-M   'P 1'
#
loop_
_entity.id
_entity.type
_entity.pdbx_description
1 polymer ?
#
loop_
_entity_poly.entity_id
_entity_poly.type
_entity_poly.pdbx_seq_one_letter_code
_entity_poly.pdbx_strand_id
1 'polypeptide(L)'
;MNIFRILTQDAKIRFLILMMSIEIVFTFIFYPGFKMVSVSPHKINLSPSLAPVCGTILGPFYGAIAIVTAKSVYLSINPKAAYFGVFTVLPITLGTIVAGYLSEGRWKHAAIVIAFGLLLWYSTEVGRVVYYYPFLPIFALILILHLKDKICKLMFKK
;
A
#
# COMPACT_ATOMS: atom_id res chain seq x y z
N MET A 1 19.42 -12.78 -4.99
CA MET A 1 18.59 -13.03 -6.19
C MET A 1 17.15 -13.21 -5.73
N ASN A 2 16.25 -12.28 -6.06
CA ASN A 2 14.91 -12.20 -5.47
C ASN A 2 13.95 -13.15 -6.20
N ILE A 3 13.48 -14.22 -5.54
CA ILE A 3 12.64 -15.29 -6.14
C ILE A 3 11.40 -14.72 -6.85
N PHE A 4 10.82 -13.66 -6.29
CA PHE A 4 9.65 -12.99 -6.87
C PHE A 4 9.96 -12.35 -8.22
N ARG A 5 11.17 -11.80 -8.40
CA ARG A 5 11.60 -11.19 -9.66
C ARG A 5 11.76 -12.23 -10.76
N ILE A 6 12.10 -13.48 -10.42
CA ILE A 6 12.17 -14.60 -11.38
C ILE A 6 10.75 -15.00 -11.80
N LEU A 7 9.82 -15.10 -10.83
CA LEU A 7 8.42 -15.45 -11.09
C LEU A 7 7.70 -14.41 -11.98
N THR A 8 8.04 -13.12 -11.85
CA THR A 8 7.40 -12.05 -12.62
C THR A 8 8.06 -11.72 -13.96
N GLN A 9 9.09 -12.46 -14.37
CA GLN A 9 9.77 -12.25 -15.67
C GLN A 9 8.88 -12.65 -16.85
N ASP A 10 8.17 -13.77 -16.73
CA ASP A 10 7.22 -14.21 -17.74
C ASP A 10 5.92 -13.38 -17.65
N ALA A 11 5.50 -12.81 -18.79
CA ALA A 11 4.30 -11.98 -18.86
C ALA A 11 3.01 -12.74 -18.49
N LYS A 12 2.92 -14.03 -18.82
CA LYS A 12 1.76 -14.89 -18.49
C LYS A 12 1.74 -15.17 -16.99
N ILE A 13 2.88 -15.54 -16.39
CA ILE A 13 2.96 -15.79 -14.95
C ILE A 13 2.64 -14.50 -14.17
N ARG A 14 3.21 -13.37 -14.60
CA ARG A 14 2.91 -12.07 -13.98
C ARG A 14 1.43 -11.71 -14.08
N PHE A 15 0.80 -11.95 -15.23
CA PHE A 15 -0.64 -11.73 -15.40
C PHE A 15 -1.47 -12.63 -14.46
N LEU A 16 -1.11 -13.91 -14.34
CA LEU A 16 -1.77 -14.83 -13.42
C LEU A 16 -1.65 -14.38 -11.96
N ILE A 17 -0.45 -14.00 -11.51
CA ILE A 17 -0.24 -13.49 -10.13
C ILE A 17 -1.02 -12.19 -9.91
N LEU A 18 -1.09 -11.32 -10.90
CA LEU A 18 -1.89 -10.09 -10.85
C LEU A 18 -3.38 -10.41 -10.65
N MET A 19 -3.94 -11.31 -11.46
CA MET A 19 -5.35 -11.72 -11.35
C MET A 19 -5.64 -12.35 -9.99
N MET A 20 -4.80 -13.28 -9.52
CA MET A 20 -4.93 -13.88 -8.19
C MET A 20 -4.86 -12.82 -7.09
N SER A 21 -3.96 -11.84 -7.19
CA SER A 21 -3.84 -10.77 -6.21
C SER A 21 -5.09 -9.91 -6.14
N ILE A 22 -5.71 -9.61 -7.29
CA ILE A 22 -6.99 -8.87 -7.35
C ILE A 22 -8.09 -9.67 -6.65
N GLU A 23 -8.22 -10.96 -6.95
CA GLU A 23 -9.25 -11.84 -6.37
C GLU A 23 -9.08 -11.99 -4.86
N ILE A 24 -7.85 -12.23 -4.39
CA ILE A 24 -7.53 -12.37 -2.96
C ILE A 24 -7.85 -11.06 -2.23
N VAL A 25 -7.38 -9.92 -2.75
CA VAL A 25 -7.65 -8.62 -2.13
C VAL A 25 -9.14 -8.36 -2.09
N PHE A 26 -9.86 -8.60 -3.19
CA PHE A 26 -11.30 -8.41 -3.27
C PHE A 26 -12.06 -9.26 -2.25
N THR A 27 -11.74 -10.55 -2.15
CA THR A 27 -12.33 -11.46 -1.17
C THR A 27 -12.04 -11.00 0.27
N PHE A 28 -10.81 -10.54 0.53
CA PHE A 28 -10.41 -10.02 1.84
C PHE A 28 -11.08 -8.70 2.24
N ILE A 29 -11.72 -8.00 1.30
CA ILE A 29 -12.54 -6.83 1.63
C ILE A 29 -13.84 -7.26 2.32
N PHE A 30 -14.42 -8.41 1.95
CA PHE A 30 -15.72 -8.87 2.44
C PHE A 30 -15.66 -9.75 3.69
N TYR A 31 -14.70 -10.67 3.77
CA TYR A 31 -14.79 -11.80 4.71
C TYR A 31 -13.94 -11.68 5.98
N PRO A 32 -12.64 -11.36 5.92
CA PRO A 32 -11.81 -11.24 7.12
C PRO A 32 -11.93 -9.83 7.71
N GLY A 33 -12.79 -9.70 8.72
CA GLY A 33 -12.89 -8.48 9.51
C GLY A 33 -13.45 -8.68 10.92
N PHE A 34 -12.89 -7.95 11.88
CA PHE A 34 -13.28 -8.00 13.29
C PHE A 34 -14.26 -6.86 13.60
N LYS A 35 -15.34 -7.15 14.34
CA LYS A 35 -16.24 -6.10 14.83
C LYS A 35 -15.50 -5.24 15.85
N MET A 36 -15.62 -3.92 15.73
CA MET A 36 -15.07 -3.00 16.73
C MET A 36 -15.96 -3.01 17.97
N VAL A 37 -15.40 -3.35 19.12
CA VAL A 37 -16.14 -3.48 20.39
C VAL A 37 -16.82 -2.16 20.81
N SER A 38 -16.19 -1.02 20.52
CA SER A 38 -16.67 0.30 20.97
C SER A 38 -17.32 1.15 19.87
N VAL A 39 -17.36 0.68 18.62
CA VAL A 39 -17.83 1.48 17.47
C VAL A 39 -18.70 0.61 16.56
N SER A 40 -19.91 0.28 17.01
CA SER A 40 -20.93 -0.34 16.13
C SER A 40 -21.44 0.71 15.12
N PRO A 41 -21.62 0.39 13.83
CA PRO A 41 -21.52 -0.92 13.17
C PRO A 41 -20.17 -1.20 12.46
N HIS A 42 -19.09 -0.51 12.84
CA HIS A 42 -17.83 -0.53 12.09
C HIS A 42 -17.03 -1.81 12.32
N LYS A 43 -16.33 -2.24 11.28
CA LYS A 43 -15.47 -3.44 11.27
C LYS A 43 -14.04 -3.06 10.87
N ILE A 44 -13.06 -3.70 11.48
CA ILE A 44 -11.65 -3.64 11.07
C ILE A 44 -11.45 -4.73 10.02
N ASN A 45 -11.19 -4.35 8.77
CA ASN A 45 -10.92 -5.27 7.69
C ASN A 45 -9.42 -5.56 7.55
N LEU A 46 -9.07 -6.79 7.20
CA LEU A 46 -7.68 -7.20 6.96
C LEU A 46 -7.17 -6.84 5.54
N SER A 47 -8.06 -6.47 4.61
CA SER A 47 -7.68 -6.08 3.25
C SER A 47 -6.57 -5.02 3.14
N PRO A 48 -6.49 -3.99 4.01
CA PRO A 48 -5.42 -2.99 3.92
C PRO A 48 -4.02 -3.58 4.13
N SER A 49 -3.90 -4.65 4.92
CA SER A 49 -2.63 -5.33 5.18
C SER A 49 -2.07 -6.07 3.96
N LEU A 50 -2.92 -6.39 2.98
CA LEU A 50 -2.49 -7.03 1.73
C LEU A 50 -1.86 -6.05 0.74
N ALA A 51 -2.14 -4.76 0.87
CA ALA A 51 -1.56 -3.73 0.00
C ALA A 51 -0.02 -3.75 -0.06
N PRO A 52 0.72 -3.71 1.06
CA PRO A 52 2.18 -3.83 1.02
C PRO A 52 2.66 -5.19 0.50
N VAL A 53 1.88 -6.27 0.68
CA VAL A 53 2.21 -7.60 0.15
C VAL A 53 2.15 -7.60 -1.38
N CYS A 54 1.07 -7.07 -1.95
CA CYS A 54 0.93 -6.90 -3.40
C CYS A 54 2.07 -6.05 -3.97
N GLY A 55 2.42 -4.95 -3.31
CA GLY A 55 3.55 -4.11 -3.73
C GLY A 55 4.88 -4.88 -3.68
N THR A 56 5.11 -5.65 -2.63
CA THR A 56 6.35 -6.42 -2.46
C THR A 56 6.51 -7.52 -3.52
N ILE A 57 5.44 -8.24 -3.84
CA ILE A 57 5.44 -9.39 -4.77
C ILE A 57 5.44 -8.93 -6.23
N LEU A 58 4.56 -7.99 -6.59
CA LEU A 58 4.31 -7.57 -7.97
C LEU A 58 5.12 -6.32 -8.37
N GLY A 59 5.79 -5.68 -7.42
CA GLY A 59 6.45 -4.41 -7.61
C GLY A 59 5.48 -3.21 -7.52
N PRO A 60 6.00 -1.99 -7.65
CA PRO A 60 5.26 -0.76 -7.36
C PRO A 60 4.06 -0.56 -8.29
N PHE A 61 4.20 -0.87 -9.59
CA PHE A 61 3.17 -0.61 -10.59
C PHE A 61 2.09 -1.70 -10.63
N TYR A 62 2.47 -2.97 -10.78
CA TYR A 62 1.49 -4.06 -10.86
C TYR A 62 0.78 -4.30 -9.52
N GLY A 63 1.48 -4.11 -8.39
CA GLY A 63 0.84 -4.11 -7.08
C GLY A 63 -0.19 -2.99 -6.95
N ALA A 64 0.15 -1.77 -7.38
CA ALA A 64 -0.80 -0.64 -7.37
C ALA A 64 -2.03 -0.92 -8.25
N ILE A 65 -1.84 -1.49 -9.45
CA ILE A 65 -2.95 -1.90 -10.32
C ILE A 65 -3.84 -2.91 -9.59
N ALA A 66 -3.28 -3.94 -8.94
CA ALA A 66 -4.06 -4.93 -8.21
C ALA A 66 -4.98 -4.29 -7.16
N ILE A 67 -4.42 -3.37 -6.36
CA ILE A 67 -5.15 -2.68 -5.28
C ILE A 67 -6.19 -1.72 -5.83
N VAL A 68 -5.85 -0.90 -6.83
CA VAL A 68 -6.79 0.04 -7.45
C VAL A 68 -7.94 -0.72 -8.09
N THR A 69 -7.68 -1.81 -8.81
CA THR A 69 -8.74 -2.60 -9.44
C THR A 69 -9.65 -3.23 -8.41
N ALA A 70 -9.11 -3.96 -7.43
CA ALA A 70 -9.93 -4.62 -6.41
C ALA A 70 -10.77 -3.62 -5.59
N LYS A 71 -10.18 -2.47 -5.21
CA LYS A 71 -10.91 -1.43 -4.47
C LYS A 71 -11.92 -0.69 -5.33
N SER A 72 -11.61 -0.41 -6.60
CA SER A 72 -12.57 0.23 -7.51
C SER A 72 -13.80 -0.64 -7.72
N VAL A 73 -13.62 -1.94 -7.99
CA VAL A 73 -14.74 -2.89 -8.12
C VAL A 73 -15.57 -2.93 -6.85
N TYR A 74 -14.93 -2.99 -5.67
CA TYR A 74 -15.63 -2.95 -4.40
C TYR A 74 -16.43 -1.65 -4.20
N LEU A 75 -15.86 -0.49 -4.54
CA LEU A 75 -16.53 0.80 -4.42
C LEU A 75 -17.68 0.96 -5.42
N SER A 76 -17.60 0.34 -6.60
CA SER A 76 -18.73 0.29 -7.54
C SER A 76 -19.92 -0.49 -6.98
N ILE A 77 -19.66 -1.57 -6.22
CA ILE A 77 -20.70 -2.37 -5.56
C ILE A 77 -21.20 -1.68 -4.28
N ASN A 78 -20.31 -0.99 -3.55
CA ASN A 78 -20.62 -0.31 -2.29
C ASN A 78 -20.19 1.17 -2.31
N PRO A 79 -20.88 2.05 -3.04
CA PRO A 79 -20.47 3.46 -3.18
C PRO A 79 -20.36 4.21 -1.85
N LYS A 80 -21.19 3.85 -0.87
CA LYS A 80 -21.16 4.43 0.49
C LYS A 80 -19.85 4.17 1.25
N ALA A 81 -19.05 3.19 0.82
CA ALA A 81 -17.75 2.92 1.40
C ALA A 81 -16.66 3.91 0.95
N ALA A 82 -16.94 4.78 -0.03
CA ALA A 82 -16.05 5.86 -0.47
C ALA A 82 -16.12 7.07 0.48
N TYR A 83 -15.81 6.88 1.78
CA TYR A 83 -15.91 7.93 2.81
C TYR A 83 -15.22 9.24 2.45
N PHE A 84 -14.09 9.17 1.74
CA PHE A 84 -13.30 10.31 1.30
C PHE A 84 -13.18 10.40 -0.22
N GLY A 85 -14.12 9.80 -0.96
CA GLY A 85 -14.06 9.72 -2.43
C GLY A 85 -12.76 9.06 -2.91
N VAL A 86 -12.05 9.73 -3.83
CA VAL A 86 -10.75 9.25 -4.37
C VAL A 86 -9.71 9.03 -3.26
N PHE A 87 -9.76 9.81 -2.18
CA PHE A 87 -8.85 9.67 -1.05
C PHE A 87 -9.10 8.41 -0.20
N THR A 88 -10.17 7.65 -0.46
CA THR A 88 -10.33 6.31 0.11
C THR A 88 -9.37 5.28 -0.51
N VAL A 89 -8.98 5.47 -1.78
CA VAL A 89 -8.14 4.52 -2.54
C VAL A 89 -6.70 5.03 -2.65
N LEU A 90 -6.50 6.34 -2.75
CA LEU A 90 -5.18 6.91 -3.00
C LEU A 90 -4.13 6.55 -1.93
N PRO A 91 -4.38 6.65 -0.61
CA PRO A 91 -3.38 6.38 0.42
C PRO A 91 -2.92 4.92 0.42
N ILE A 92 -3.85 3.97 0.28
CA ILE A 92 -3.52 2.55 0.24
C ILE A 92 -2.71 2.20 -1.01
N THR A 93 -3.03 2.81 -2.15
CA THR A 93 -2.27 2.64 -3.40
C THR A 93 -0.86 3.21 -3.28
N LEU A 94 -0.69 4.40 -2.69
CA LEU A 94 0.63 4.98 -2.45
C LEU A 94 1.46 4.10 -1.49
N GLY A 95 0.83 3.55 -0.44
CA GLY A 95 1.47 2.57 0.44
C GLY A 95 1.98 1.33 -0.31
N THR A 96 1.19 0.80 -1.26
CA THR A 96 1.59 -0.30 -2.14
C THR A 96 2.79 0.07 -3.01
N ILE A 97 2.79 1.27 -3.60
CA ILE A 97 3.90 1.77 -4.43
C ILE A 97 5.18 1.89 -3.61
N VAL A 98 5.09 2.44 -2.39
CA VAL A 98 6.22 2.54 -1.45
C VAL A 98 6.78 1.16 -1.14
N ALA A 99 5.94 0.19 -0.80
CA ALA A 99 6.36 -1.18 -0.52
C ALA A 99 7.06 -1.82 -1.74
N GLY A 100 6.53 -1.61 -2.95
CA GLY A 100 7.15 -2.11 -4.17
C GLY A 100 8.49 -1.45 -4.51
N TYR A 101 8.65 -0.15 -4.29
CA TYR A 101 9.95 0.49 -4.47
C TYR A 101 10.98 -0.02 -3.46
N LEU A 102 10.58 -0.26 -2.21
CA LEU A 102 11.46 -0.86 -1.21
C LEU A 102 11.83 -2.30 -1.58
N SER A 103 10.89 -3.09 -2.11
CA SER A 103 11.14 -4.47 -2.57
C SER A 103 11.97 -4.57 -3.86
N GLU A 104 12.22 -3.45 -4.54
CA GLU A 104 13.17 -3.31 -5.65
C GLU A 104 14.51 -2.65 -5.23
N GLY A 105 14.66 -2.22 -3.98
CA GLY A 105 15.86 -1.56 -3.48
C GLY A 105 15.93 -0.08 -3.87
N ARG A 106 14.84 0.46 -4.42
CA ARG A 106 14.70 1.84 -4.88
C ARG A 106 14.24 2.74 -3.73
N TRP A 107 14.92 2.67 -2.59
CA TRP A 107 14.55 3.38 -1.35
C TRP A 107 14.38 4.89 -1.55
N LYS A 108 15.14 5.51 -2.46
CA LYS A 108 14.99 6.94 -2.80
C LYS A 108 13.58 7.25 -3.33
N HIS A 109 13.04 6.39 -4.19
CA HIS A 109 11.70 6.59 -4.77
C HIS A 109 10.63 6.41 -3.69
N ALA A 110 10.78 5.40 -2.83
CA ALA A 110 9.90 5.20 -1.67
C ALA A 110 9.92 6.42 -0.73
N ALA A 111 11.10 6.94 -0.39
CA ALA A 111 11.26 8.12 0.46
C ALA A 111 10.64 9.37 -0.18
N ILE A 112 10.82 9.59 -1.49
CA ILE A 112 10.21 10.71 -2.21
C ILE A 112 8.69 10.65 -2.13
N VAL A 113 8.08 9.48 -2.34
CA VAL A 113 6.61 9.32 -2.28
C VAL A 113 6.09 9.68 -0.89
N ILE A 114 6.73 9.19 0.18
CA ILE A 114 6.32 9.53 1.55
C ILE A 114 6.56 11.01 1.86
N ALA A 115 7.72 11.55 1.52
CA ALA A 115 8.06 12.95 1.77
C ALA A 115 7.09 13.89 1.04
N PHE A 116 6.73 13.59 -0.21
CA PHE A 116 5.74 14.36 -0.95
C PHE A 116 4.35 14.27 -0.32
N GLY A 117 3.93 13.08 0.13
CA GLY A 117 2.67 12.91 0.86
C GLY A 117 2.63 13.73 2.16
N LEU A 118 3.74 13.79 2.90
CA LEU A 118 3.87 14.64 4.09
C LEU A 118 3.83 16.13 3.76
N LEU A 119 4.52 16.57 2.71
CA LEU A 119 4.48 17.96 2.25
C LEU A 119 3.05 18.37 1.88
N LEU A 120 2.33 17.51 1.14
CA LEU A 120 0.93 17.75 0.80
C LEU A 120 0.06 17.86 2.06
N TRP A 121 0.23 16.96 3.04
CA TRP A 121 -0.49 17.03 4.31
C TRP A 121 -0.28 18.39 5.01
N TYR A 122 0.97 18.80 5.23
CA TYR A 122 1.30 20.05 5.90
C TYR A 122 0.96 21.32 5.10
N SER A 123 0.72 21.18 3.78
CA SER A 123 0.25 22.28 2.95
C SER A 123 -1.23 22.61 3.20
N THR A 124 -2.01 21.68 3.75
CA THR A 124 -3.43 21.91 4.08
C THR A 124 -3.62 22.58 5.44
N GLU A 125 -4.73 23.31 5.62
CA GLU A 125 -5.10 23.88 6.93
C GLU A 125 -5.30 22.79 7.99
N VAL A 126 -6.03 21.73 7.64
CA VAL A 126 -6.28 20.58 8.54
C VAL A 126 -4.96 19.95 8.97
N GLY A 127 -4.03 19.75 8.04
CA GLY A 127 -2.75 19.14 8.36
C GLY A 127 -1.84 20.00 9.23
N ARG A 128 -2.00 21.34 9.22
CA ARG A 128 -1.32 22.23 10.16
C ARG A 128 -1.95 22.20 11.56
N VAL A 129 -3.28 22.13 11.64
CA VAL A 129 -3.99 22.02 12.92
C VAL A 129 -3.67 20.68 13.60
N VAL A 130 -3.66 19.59 12.83
CA VAL A 130 -3.39 18.24 13.33
C VAL A 130 -2.00 17.76 12.87
N TYR A 131 -0.98 18.55 13.18
CA TYR A 131 0.38 18.35 12.67
C TYR A 131 1.04 17.02 13.09
N TYR A 132 0.60 16.43 14.20
CA TYR A 132 1.12 15.17 14.74
C TYR A 132 0.45 13.93 14.14
N TYR A 133 -0.64 14.08 13.40
CA TYR A 133 -1.42 12.96 12.87
C TYR A 133 -0.64 12.01 11.94
N PRO A 134 0.23 12.47 11.02
CA PRO A 134 0.98 11.57 10.14
C PRO A 134 2.24 10.99 10.82
N PHE A 135 2.18 10.69 12.12
CA PHE A 135 3.32 10.13 12.87
C PHE A 135 3.83 8.80 12.26
N LEU A 136 2.94 7.96 11.71
CA LEU A 136 3.32 6.71 11.04
C LEU A 136 4.12 6.97 9.74
N PRO A 137 3.64 7.80 8.79
CA PRO A 137 4.45 8.21 7.64
C PRO A 137 5.78 8.89 8.02
N ILE A 138 5.82 9.72 9.06
CA ILE A 138 7.07 10.33 9.56
C ILE A 138 8.03 9.24 10.03
N PHE A 139 7.56 8.33 10.87
CA PHE A 139 8.35 7.22 11.38
C PHE A 139 8.85 6.32 10.25
N ALA A 140 7.99 6.01 9.27
CA ALA A 140 8.36 5.25 8.09
C ALA A 140 9.46 5.96 7.26
N LEU A 141 9.36 7.28 7.07
CA LEU A 141 10.39 8.06 6.37
C LEU A 141 11.73 8.00 7.13
N ILE A 142 11.70 8.20 8.45
CA ILE A 142 12.90 8.09 9.30
C ILE A 142 13.53 6.70 9.16
N LEU A 143 12.73 5.63 9.23
CA LEU A 143 13.20 4.27 9.05
C LEU A 143 13.84 4.05 7.68
N ILE A 144 13.20 4.52 6.60
CA ILE A 144 13.76 4.39 5.24
C ILE A 144 15.10 5.10 5.14
N LEU A 145 15.24 6.30 5.71
CA LEU A 145 16.47 7.10 5.63
C LEU A 145 17.61 6.51 6.48
N HIS A 146 17.31 5.98 7.66
CA HIS A 146 18.31 5.42 8.58
C HIS A 146 18.67 3.97 8.28
N LEU A 147 17.70 3.17 7.84
CA LEU A 147 17.89 1.76 7.54
C LEU A 147 18.13 1.52 6.05
N LYS A 148 18.30 2.55 5.21
CA LYS A 148 18.53 2.40 3.76
C LYS A 148 19.54 1.31 3.41
N ASP A 149 20.68 1.28 4.11
CA ASP A 149 21.76 0.32 3.84
C ASP A 149 21.40 -1.08 4.37
N LYS A 150 20.73 -1.16 5.53
CA LYS A 150 20.25 -2.42 6.12
C LYS A 150 19.08 -3.03 5.34
N ILE A 151 18.13 -2.23 4.85
CA ILE A 151 16.99 -2.66 4.02
C ILE A 151 17.53 -3.18 2.69
N CYS A 152 18.46 -2.45 2.06
CA CYS A 152 19.13 -2.92 0.85
C CYS A 152 19.87 -4.25 1.09
N LYS A 153 20.59 -4.38 2.20
CA LYS A 153 21.33 -5.59 2.54
C LYS A 153 20.43 -6.78 2.90
N LEU A 154 19.40 -6.55 3.72
CA LEU A 154 18.43 -7.54 4.18
C LEU A 154 17.60 -8.11 3.02
N MET A 155 17.10 -7.24 2.14
CA MET A 155 16.19 -7.64 1.06
C MET A 155 16.92 -8.14 -0.19
N PHE A 156 18.14 -7.65 -0.50
CA PHE A 156 18.80 -7.95 -1.77
C PHE A 156 20.05 -8.83 -1.68
N LYS A 157 20.55 -9.18 -0.48
CA LYS A 157 21.81 -9.94 -0.30
C LYS A 157 22.89 -9.46 -1.29
N LYS A 158 23.30 -8.20 -1.14
CA LYS A 158 24.58 -7.69 -1.66
C LYS A 158 25.50 -7.42 -0.50
#